data_AF-A0A847I6R3-F1
#
_entry.id   AF-A0A847I6R3-F1
#
_cell.length_a   1.000
_cell.length_b   1.000
_cell.length_c   1.000
_cell.angle_alpha   90.00
_cell.angle_beta   90.00
_cell.angle_gamma   90.00
#
_symmetry.space_group_name_H-M   'P 1'
#
loop_
_entity.id
_entity.type
_entity.pdbx_description
1 polymer ?
#
loop_
_entity_poly.entity_id
_entity_poly.type
_entity_poly.pdbx_seq_one_letter_code
_entity_poly.pdbx_strand_id
1 'polypeptide(L)'
;MSRLYGQVVATAAAPSLRAHLLCATVLLSAMLTACSRSSEQEPPAPPSPRETISRLITARQQRQYQVMRELIVPEHAQDVITTLAAVDDFLSANDQLCDLVRSEIGLGTADAIDQGQLAYHLDVFSRSVKILDESIAGHDAQVAFLVDERLPARHAQLRLLEGRWRYDPGAGEFAKLSQAFERMAYGLRQVLDGLRRGQLSAARFRENPEELIDEVRIRLLPGVKLLPQGPDAE
;
A
#
# COMPACT_ATOMS: atom_id res chain seq x y z
N MET A 1 -46.07 -36.09 -1.83
CA MET A 1 -47.45 -35.56 -1.89
C MET A 1 -47.40 -34.07 -2.24
N SER A 2 -47.92 -33.74 -3.43
CA SER A 2 -48.65 -32.50 -3.81
C SER A 2 -48.00 -31.12 -3.57
N ARG A 3 -47.59 -30.41 -4.63
CA ARG A 3 -48.36 -29.34 -5.40
C ARG A 3 -47.95 -27.94 -4.89
N LEU A 4 -47.70 -26.86 -5.65
CA LEU A 4 -47.94 -26.38 -7.03
C LEU A 4 -46.78 -25.40 -7.40
N TYR A 5 -46.20 -25.39 -8.60
CA TYR A 5 -46.66 -24.74 -9.85
C TYR A 5 -47.12 -23.27 -9.71
N GLY A 6 -46.32 -22.35 -10.26
CA GLY A 6 -46.69 -20.97 -10.54
C GLY A 6 -45.88 -20.44 -11.73
N GLN A 7 -46.36 -20.73 -12.95
CA GLN A 7 -45.94 -20.07 -14.20
C GLN A 7 -46.64 -18.72 -14.31
N VAL A 8 -45.91 -17.68 -14.73
CA VAL A 8 -46.50 -16.50 -15.38
C VAL A 8 -45.81 -16.33 -16.75
N VAL A 9 -46.66 -16.28 -17.78
CA VAL A 9 -46.33 -16.25 -19.20
C VAL A 9 -46.69 -14.88 -19.79
N ALA A 10 -45.85 -14.46 -20.73
CA ALA A 10 -46.10 -13.54 -21.85
C ALA A 10 -46.28 -12.04 -21.59
N THR A 11 -45.51 -11.23 -22.33
CA THR A 11 -46.01 -10.69 -23.62
C THR A 11 -44.87 -10.09 -24.44
N ALA A 12 -44.88 -10.37 -25.73
CA ALA A 12 -44.00 -9.83 -26.77
C ALA A 12 -44.76 -8.78 -27.59
N ALA A 13 -44.06 -7.72 -28.02
CA ALA A 13 -44.33 -6.87 -29.19
C ALA A 13 -43.29 -5.73 -29.19
N ALA A 14 -42.77 -5.16 -30.27
CA ALA A 14 -42.55 -5.45 -31.68
C ALA A 14 -41.70 -4.24 -32.16
N PRO A 15 -40.84 -4.38 -33.18
CA PRO A 15 -39.96 -3.30 -33.63
C PRO A 15 -40.68 -2.41 -34.65
N SER A 16 -40.65 -1.08 -34.48
CA SER A 16 -41.14 -0.14 -35.49
C SER A 16 -39.99 0.56 -36.20
N LEU A 17 -39.76 0.14 -37.44
CA LEU A 17 -39.11 0.90 -38.51
C LEU A 17 -39.79 2.27 -38.66
N ARG A 18 -39.00 3.35 -38.64
CA ARG A 18 -39.24 4.53 -39.49
C ARG A 18 -37.91 5.06 -40.01
N ALA A 19 -37.65 4.68 -41.25
CA ALA A 19 -36.66 5.28 -42.12
C ALA A 19 -37.23 6.52 -42.82
N HIS A 20 -36.32 7.41 -43.22
CA HIS A 20 -36.44 8.44 -44.25
C HIS A 20 -37.35 9.64 -43.96
N LEU A 21 -36.74 10.76 -43.54
CA LEU A 21 -37.00 12.08 -44.13
C LEU A 21 -36.05 13.13 -43.53
N LEU A 22 -35.15 13.65 -44.36
CA LEU A 22 -34.66 15.05 -44.44
C LEU A 22 -33.18 15.10 -44.83
N CYS A 23 -32.97 14.73 -46.10
CA CYS A 23 -31.76 14.96 -46.90
C CYS A 23 -31.84 16.35 -47.56
N ALA A 24 -31.91 17.44 -46.79
CA ALA A 24 -32.04 18.78 -47.38
C ALA A 24 -31.57 19.99 -46.53
N THR A 25 -30.65 19.82 -45.57
CA THR A 25 -30.02 20.95 -44.84
C THR A 25 -28.57 20.62 -44.47
N VAL A 26 -27.77 20.18 -45.43
CA VAL A 26 -26.35 19.79 -45.19
C VAL A 26 -25.34 20.68 -45.95
N LEU A 27 -25.78 21.62 -46.79
CA LEU A 27 -24.86 22.33 -47.70
C LEU A 27 -24.67 23.84 -47.45
N LEU A 28 -25.16 24.40 -46.34
CA LEU A 28 -25.00 25.85 -46.05
C LEU A 28 -24.49 26.18 -44.63
N SER A 29 -23.77 25.25 -43.99
CA SER A 29 -23.08 25.50 -42.71
C SER A 29 -21.58 25.21 -42.77
N ALA A 30 -21.03 24.98 -43.97
CA ALA A 30 -19.65 24.54 -44.16
C ALA A 30 -18.61 25.67 -44.35
N MET A 31 -18.99 26.95 -44.17
CA MET A 31 -18.11 28.09 -44.46
C MET A 31 -17.91 29.08 -43.29
N LEU A 32 -18.35 28.76 -42.08
CA LEU A 32 -18.07 29.54 -40.86
C LEU A 32 -17.22 28.79 -39.82
N THR A 33 -16.82 27.54 -40.11
CA THR A 33 -16.06 26.68 -39.19
C THR A 33 -14.57 26.56 -39.57
N ALA A 34 -14.02 27.56 -40.26
CA ALA A 34 -12.63 27.57 -40.72
C ALA A 34 -11.67 28.42 -39.84
N CYS A 35 -12.11 28.81 -38.64
CA CYS A 35 -11.27 29.50 -37.65
C CYS A 35 -11.37 28.88 -36.26
N SER A 36 -11.71 27.59 -36.16
CA SER A 36 -11.34 26.82 -34.97
C SER A 36 -9.84 26.59 -35.03
N ARG A 37 -9.07 27.57 -34.52
CA ARG A 37 -7.69 27.36 -34.11
C ARG A 37 -7.68 26.04 -33.34
N SER A 38 -6.99 25.05 -33.88
CA SER A 38 -6.53 23.92 -33.09
C SER A 38 -5.73 24.55 -31.96
N SER A 39 -6.34 24.73 -30.79
CA SER A 39 -5.60 24.83 -29.55
C SER A 39 -4.84 23.53 -29.49
N GLU A 40 -3.58 23.55 -29.96
CA GLU A 40 -2.60 22.55 -29.56
C GLU A 40 -2.69 22.52 -28.05
N GLN A 41 -3.36 21.50 -27.56
CA GLN A 41 -3.66 21.34 -26.16
C GLN A 41 -2.31 21.03 -25.53
N GLU A 42 -1.67 22.09 -25.02
CA GLU A 42 -0.37 22.02 -24.38
C GLU A 42 -0.41 20.86 -23.40
N PRO A 43 0.52 19.90 -23.50
CA PRO A 43 0.46 18.71 -22.69
C PRO A 43 0.36 19.13 -21.22
N PRO A 44 -0.53 18.49 -20.43
CA PRO A 44 -0.74 18.87 -19.05
C PRO A 44 0.61 18.92 -18.32
N ALA A 45 0.84 20.01 -17.58
CA ALA A 45 2.06 20.18 -16.82
C ALA A 45 2.31 18.94 -15.94
N PRO A 46 3.58 18.50 -15.79
CA PRO A 46 3.87 17.33 -14.98
C PRO A 46 3.41 17.56 -13.53
N PRO A 47 2.95 16.52 -12.82
CA PRO A 47 2.57 16.62 -11.41
C PRO A 47 3.69 17.25 -10.57
N SER A 48 3.37 18.02 -9.53
CA SER A 48 4.42 18.57 -8.65
C SER A 48 5.07 17.47 -7.78
N PRO A 49 6.27 17.70 -7.20
CA PRO A 49 6.88 16.75 -6.26
C PRO A 49 5.96 16.34 -5.11
N ARG A 50 5.27 17.31 -4.48
CA ARG A 50 4.27 17.09 -3.43
C ARG A 50 3.11 16.23 -3.92
N GLU A 51 2.63 16.45 -5.14
CA GLU A 51 1.57 15.64 -5.73
C GLU A 51 2.04 14.19 -5.97
N THR A 52 3.27 14.01 -6.45
CA THR A 52 3.89 12.67 -6.59
C THR A 52 3.96 11.92 -5.26
N ILE A 53 4.42 12.55 -4.18
CA ILE A 53 4.45 11.92 -2.85
C ILE A 53 3.03 11.65 -2.32
N SER A 54 2.09 12.57 -2.51
CA SER A 54 0.69 12.36 -2.11
C SER A 54 0.07 11.15 -2.80
N ARG A 55 0.34 10.99 -4.11
CA ARG A 55 -0.09 9.83 -4.90
C ARG A 55 0.61 8.55 -4.45
N LEU A 56 1.89 8.61 -4.10
CA LEU A 56 2.66 7.48 -3.60
C LEU A 56 2.10 6.97 -2.26
N ILE A 57 1.80 7.87 -1.32
CA ILE A 57 1.16 7.56 -0.03
C ILE A 57 -0.21 6.92 -0.25
N THR A 58 -1.02 7.51 -1.13
CA THR A 58 -2.36 6.97 -1.45
C THR A 58 -2.26 5.56 -2.06
N ALA A 59 -1.36 5.36 -3.02
CA ALA A 59 -1.13 4.06 -3.63
C ALA A 59 -0.66 3.02 -2.59
N ARG A 60 0.22 3.41 -1.66
CA ARG A 60 0.67 2.56 -0.55
C ARG A 60 -0.48 2.13 0.36
N GLN A 61 -1.32 3.08 0.78
CA GLN A 61 -2.48 2.81 1.65
C GLN A 61 -3.48 1.86 0.97
N GLN A 62 -3.63 1.98 -0.35
CA GLN A 62 -4.49 1.11 -1.16
C GLN A 62 -3.79 -0.17 -1.66
N ARG A 63 -2.53 -0.40 -1.26
CA ARG A 63 -1.67 -1.52 -1.71
C ARG A 63 -1.57 -1.65 -3.24
N GLN A 64 -1.59 -0.53 -3.96
CA GLN A 64 -1.48 -0.46 -5.41
C GLN A 64 -0.01 -0.43 -5.85
N TYR A 65 0.72 -1.52 -5.64
CA TYR A 65 2.16 -1.57 -5.90
C TYR A 65 2.53 -1.28 -7.36
N GLN A 66 1.67 -1.63 -8.32
CA GLN A 66 1.90 -1.31 -9.73
C GLN A 66 1.91 0.20 -9.98
N VAL A 67 1.07 0.97 -9.29
CA VAL A 67 1.06 2.44 -9.36
C VAL A 67 2.32 2.99 -8.70
N MET A 68 2.71 2.43 -7.55
CA MET A 68 3.94 2.85 -6.85
C MET A 68 5.19 2.67 -7.71
N ARG A 69 5.27 1.60 -8.52
CA ARG A 69 6.40 1.33 -9.42
C ARG A 69 6.69 2.50 -10.35
N GLU A 70 5.63 3.17 -10.84
CA GLU A 70 5.74 4.31 -11.75
C GLU A 70 6.09 5.62 -11.04
N LEU A 71 5.96 5.68 -9.72
CA LEU A 71 6.23 6.85 -8.89
C LEU A 71 7.58 6.80 -8.19
N ILE A 72 8.28 5.66 -8.23
CA ILE A 72 9.61 5.45 -7.67
C ILE A 72 10.63 5.46 -8.81
N VAL A 73 11.86 5.88 -8.53
CA VAL A 73 12.97 5.78 -9.48
C VAL A 73 13.16 4.32 -9.92
N PRO A 74 13.33 4.04 -11.23
CA PRO A 74 13.29 2.66 -11.74
C PRO A 74 14.32 1.73 -11.09
N GLU A 75 15.48 2.27 -10.69
CA GLU A 75 16.56 1.49 -10.10
C GLU A 75 16.18 0.87 -8.75
N HIS A 76 15.22 1.46 -8.02
CA HIS A 76 14.83 1.02 -6.67
C HIS A 76 13.38 0.52 -6.59
N ALA A 77 12.57 0.76 -7.64
CA ALA A 77 11.13 0.52 -7.60
C ALA A 77 10.75 -0.92 -7.23
N GLN A 78 11.39 -1.92 -7.84
CA GLN A 78 11.08 -3.33 -7.58
C GLN A 78 11.46 -3.74 -6.15
N ASP A 79 12.62 -3.31 -5.68
CA ASP A 79 13.12 -3.68 -4.36
C ASP A 79 12.25 -3.07 -3.26
N VAL A 80 11.91 -1.78 -3.37
CA VAL A 80 10.99 -1.10 -2.44
C VAL A 80 9.64 -1.80 -2.38
N ILE A 81 9.06 -2.14 -3.54
CA ILE A 81 7.76 -2.84 -3.59
C ILE A 81 7.85 -4.21 -2.90
N THR A 82 8.93 -4.95 -3.15
CA THR A 82 9.12 -6.29 -2.58
C THR A 82 9.25 -6.19 -1.05
N THR A 83 10.03 -5.24 -0.55
CA THR A 83 10.15 -4.96 0.89
C THR A 83 8.80 -4.58 1.50
N LEU A 84 8.05 -3.67 0.88
CA LEU A 84 6.75 -3.22 1.41
C LEU A 84 5.70 -4.34 1.43
N ALA A 85 5.71 -5.22 0.43
CA ALA A 85 4.86 -6.40 0.42
C ALA A 85 5.21 -7.36 1.57
N ALA A 86 6.51 -7.59 1.82
CA ALA A 86 6.97 -8.39 2.96
C ALA A 86 6.59 -7.76 4.32
N VAL A 87 6.66 -6.43 4.44
CA VAL A 87 6.21 -5.70 5.64
C VAL A 87 4.70 -5.87 5.84
N ASP A 88 3.89 -5.73 4.79
CA ASP A 88 2.45 -5.95 4.88
C ASP A 88 2.10 -7.38 5.31
N ASP A 89 2.85 -8.35 4.80
CA ASP A 89 2.69 -9.75 5.16
C ASP A 89 3.03 -10.02 6.63
N PHE A 90 4.12 -9.43 7.11
CA PHE A 90 4.53 -9.46 8.51
C PHE A 90 3.49 -8.83 9.44
N LEU A 91 3.02 -7.61 9.13
CA LEU A 91 2.00 -6.92 9.93
C LEU A 91 0.68 -7.70 9.94
N SER A 92 0.28 -8.29 8.81
CA SER A 92 -0.90 -9.15 8.74
C SER A 92 -0.77 -10.39 9.64
N ALA A 93 0.40 -11.04 9.66
CA ALA A 93 0.66 -12.18 10.55
C ALA A 93 0.67 -11.77 12.03
N ASN A 94 1.23 -10.59 12.34
CA ASN A 94 1.20 -10.00 13.67
C ASN A 94 -0.23 -9.74 14.15
N ASP A 95 -1.06 -9.08 13.35
CA ASP A 95 -2.44 -8.76 13.70
C ASP A 95 -3.24 -10.04 13.98
N GLN A 96 -3.11 -11.06 13.12
CA GLN A 96 -3.79 -12.35 13.30
C GLN A 96 -3.35 -13.09 14.57
N LEU A 97 -2.06 -13.04 14.92
CA LEU A 97 -1.56 -13.63 16.16
C LEU A 97 -2.08 -12.87 17.37
N CYS A 98 -2.00 -11.54 17.36
CA CYS A 98 -2.47 -10.70 18.45
C CYS A 98 -3.98 -10.89 18.69
N ASP A 99 -4.78 -10.99 17.64
CA ASP A 99 -6.22 -11.25 17.74
C ASP A 99 -6.51 -12.61 18.39
N LEU A 100 -5.78 -13.66 18.00
CA LEU A 100 -5.92 -14.98 18.62
C LEU A 100 -5.54 -14.94 20.10
N VAL A 101 -4.36 -14.38 20.42
CA VAL A 101 -3.85 -14.28 21.79
C VAL A 101 -4.78 -13.45 22.67
N ARG A 102 -5.35 -12.36 22.16
CA ARG A 102 -6.33 -11.53 22.87
C ARG A 102 -7.60 -12.33 23.20
N SER A 103 -8.04 -13.20 22.28
CA SER A 103 -9.26 -14.01 22.46
C SER A 103 -9.08 -15.23 23.37
N GLU A 104 -7.90 -15.88 23.37
CA GLU A 104 -7.70 -17.17 24.04
C GLU A 104 -6.82 -17.12 25.30
N ILE A 105 -5.97 -16.10 25.40
CA ILE A 105 -4.92 -16.01 26.43
C ILE A 105 -5.13 -14.76 27.29
N GLY A 106 -5.07 -13.58 26.70
CA GLY A 106 -5.30 -12.33 27.42
C GLY A 106 -4.82 -11.09 26.69
N LEU A 107 -5.46 -9.96 26.98
CA LEU A 107 -5.16 -8.67 26.35
C LEU A 107 -3.72 -8.22 26.62
N GLY A 108 -3.25 -8.26 27.87
CA GLY A 108 -1.91 -7.80 28.22
C GLY A 108 -0.79 -8.58 27.52
N THR A 109 -0.99 -9.89 27.27
CA THR A 109 -0.03 -10.70 26.53
C THR A 109 -0.01 -10.35 25.04
N ALA A 110 -1.18 -10.10 24.45
CA ALA A 110 -1.26 -9.64 23.07
C ALA A 110 -0.53 -8.31 22.88
N ASP A 111 -0.76 -7.34 23.78
CA ASP A 111 -0.10 -6.03 23.74
C ASP A 111 1.44 -6.13 23.90
N ALA A 112 1.92 -7.08 24.70
CA ALA A 112 3.35 -7.29 24.93
C ALA A 112 4.10 -7.87 23.71
N ILE A 113 3.41 -8.62 22.83
CA ILE A 113 4.01 -9.20 21.63
C ILE A 113 3.73 -8.36 20.37
N ASP A 114 2.82 -7.40 20.43
CA ASP A 114 2.38 -6.61 19.28
C ASP A 114 3.52 -5.79 18.65
N GLN A 115 3.81 -6.06 17.39
CA GLN A 115 4.80 -5.35 16.58
C GLN A 115 4.18 -4.30 15.65
N GLY A 116 2.90 -3.96 15.83
CA GLY A 116 2.14 -3.03 14.99
C GLY A 116 2.72 -1.62 14.91
N GLN A 117 3.51 -1.20 15.92
CA GLN A 117 4.21 0.09 15.92
C GLN A 117 5.21 0.25 14.76
N LEU A 118 5.68 -0.87 14.18
CA LEU A 118 6.53 -0.84 12.99
C LEU A 118 5.87 -0.10 11.81
N ALA A 119 4.55 -0.11 11.70
CA ALA A 119 3.81 0.58 10.64
C ALA A 119 4.03 2.11 10.62
N TYR A 120 4.57 2.69 11.70
CA TYR A 120 4.94 4.11 11.80
C TYR A 120 6.43 4.39 11.58
N HIS A 121 7.21 3.37 11.20
CA HIS A 121 8.67 3.48 11.00
C HIS A 121 9.08 3.23 9.55
N LEU A 122 8.16 3.41 8.59
CA LEU A 122 8.36 3.10 7.17
C LEU A 122 8.55 4.36 6.31
N ASP A 123 8.99 5.46 6.92
CA ASP A 123 9.23 6.73 6.23
C ASP A 123 7.95 7.25 5.53
N VAL A 124 8.02 7.74 4.28
CA VAL A 124 6.86 8.11 3.44
C VAL A 124 5.83 7.00 3.25
N PHE A 125 6.17 5.74 3.55
CA PHE A 125 5.26 4.60 3.47
C PHE A 125 4.59 4.26 4.81
N SER A 126 4.82 5.07 5.84
CA SER A 126 4.21 4.90 7.16
C SER A 126 2.69 5.08 7.10
N ARG A 127 1.98 4.49 8.06
CA ARG A 127 0.50 4.53 8.11
C ARG A 127 -0.07 5.96 8.17
N SER A 128 0.60 6.86 8.90
CA SER A 128 0.20 8.26 9.06
C SER A 128 1.33 9.18 8.62
N VAL A 129 1.16 9.85 7.47
CA VAL A 129 2.13 10.78 6.90
C VAL A 129 1.44 12.10 6.59
N LYS A 130 2.02 13.20 7.06
CA LYS A 130 1.53 14.57 6.81
C LYS A 130 2.59 15.35 6.05
N ILE A 131 2.29 15.68 4.79
CA ILE A 131 3.18 16.51 3.97
C ILE A 131 3.11 17.96 4.45
N LEU A 132 4.26 18.62 4.53
CA LEU A 132 4.40 19.99 5.03
C LEU A 132 4.70 20.96 3.88
N ASP A 133 5.85 20.77 3.23
CA ASP A 133 6.35 21.68 2.22
C ASP A 133 7.14 20.96 1.11
N GLU A 134 7.41 21.64 0.00
CA GLU A 134 8.29 21.16 -1.05
C GLU A 134 9.34 22.21 -1.44
N SER A 135 10.54 21.77 -1.79
CA SER A 135 11.59 22.60 -2.38
C SER A 135 12.08 21.96 -3.67
N ILE A 136 12.33 22.78 -4.70
CA ILE A 136 12.74 22.31 -6.03
C ILE A 136 14.06 22.99 -6.38
N ALA A 137 15.05 22.19 -6.79
CA ALA A 137 16.37 22.61 -7.21
C ALA A 137 16.72 21.94 -8.54
N GLY A 138 16.32 22.55 -9.65
CA GLY A 138 16.57 22.03 -11.00
C GLY A 138 15.86 20.70 -11.24
N HIS A 139 16.63 19.60 -11.30
CA HIS A 139 16.13 18.25 -11.53
C HIS A 139 15.93 17.44 -10.25
N ASP A 140 16.17 18.05 -9.09
CA ASP A 140 16.00 17.44 -7.78
C ASP A 140 14.94 18.21 -6.99
N ALA A 141 14.23 17.50 -6.11
CA ALA A 141 13.27 18.11 -5.21
C ALA A 141 13.27 17.39 -3.85
N GLN A 142 12.86 18.12 -2.82
CA GLN A 142 12.64 17.59 -1.49
C GLN A 142 11.21 17.87 -1.05
N VAL A 143 10.57 16.89 -0.41
CA VAL A 143 9.26 17.06 0.21
C VAL A 143 9.40 16.79 1.70
N ALA A 144 9.13 17.79 2.52
CA ALA A 144 9.14 17.66 3.97
C ALA A 144 7.83 17.02 4.46
N PHE A 145 7.92 16.10 5.42
CA PHE A 145 6.76 15.42 5.99
C PHE A 145 6.96 15.04 7.47
N LEU A 146 5.84 14.86 8.18
CA LEU A 146 5.81 14.26 9.52
C LEU A 146 5.25 12.85 9.45
N VAL A 147 5.72 11.99 10.35
CA VAL A 147 5.12 10.69 10.60
C VAL A 147 4.40 10.74 11.93
N ASP A 148 3.12 10.36 11.96
CA ASP A 148 2.27 10.40 13.16
C ASP A 148 2.24 11.80 13.85
N GLU A 149 2.34 12.87 13.05
CA GLU A 149 2.47 14.26 13.53
C GLU A 149 3.65 14.52 14.49
N ARG A 150 4.65 13.63 14.52
CA ARG A 150 5.82 13.75 15.40
C ARG A 150 6.96 14.49 14.71
N LEU A 151 7.60 15.37 15.48
CA LEU A 151 8.86 16.01 15.12
C LEU A 151 10.06 15.09 15.43
N PRO A 152 11.18 15.24 14.71
CA PRO A 152 11.44 16.20 13.64
C PRO A 152 10.79 15.84 12.30
N ALA A 153 10.60 16.83 11.44
CA ALA A 153 10.21 16.60 10.05
C ALA A 153 11.30 15.83 9.29
N ARG A 154 10.87 14.89 8.47
CA ARG A 154 11.69 14.10 7.56
C ARG A 154 11.56 14.64 6.14
N HIS A 155 12.47 14.21 5.25
CA HIS A 155 12.52 14.72 3.88
C HIS A 155 12.59 13.55 2.90
N ALA A 156 11.63 13.53 1.97
CA ALA A 156 11.62 12.61 0.84
C ALA A 156 12.38 13.26 -0.32
N GLN A 157 13.32 12.54 -0.93
CA GLN A 157 14.04 13.00 -2.11
C GLN A 157 13.29 12.59 -3.38
N LEU A 158 13.29 13.45 -4.39
CA LEU A 158 12.73 13.15 -5.70
C LEU A 158 13.68 13.60 -6.81
N ARG A 159 13.69 12.85 -7.91
CA ARG A 159 14.40 13.16 -9.15
C ARG A 159 13.43 13.37 -10.30
N LEU A 160 13.70 14.35 -11.16
CA LEU A 160 12.96 14.58 -12.40
C LEU A 160 13.55 13.71 -13.51
N LEU A 161 12.87 12.62 -13.85
CA LEU A 161 13.28 11.67 -14.87
C LEU A 161 12.24 11.64 -15.99
N GLU A 162 12.65 11.87 -17.24
CA GLU A 162 11.76 11.85 -18.42
C GLU A 162 10.54 12.77 -18.27
N GLY A 163 10.76 13.95 -17.66
CA GLY A 163 9.69 14.93 -17.41
C GLY A 163 8.73 14.53 -16.29
N ARG A 164 9.07 13.54 -15.44
CA ARG A 164 8.24 13.09 -14.32
C ARG A 164 9.04 13.05 -13.04
N TRP A 165 8.47 13.60 -11.96
CA TRP A 165 9.05 13.44 -10.63
C TRP A 165 8.87 12.01 -10.15
N ARG A 166 9.94 11.43 -9.64
CA ARG A 166 9.97 10.09 -9.05
C ARG A 166 10.65 10.13 -7.70
N TYR A 167 10.06 9.44 -6.72
CA TYR A 167 10.63 9.29 -5.39
C TYR A 167 11.92 8.47 -5.45
N ASP A 168 12.97 9.02 -4.86
CA ASP A 168 14.24 8.35 -4.67
C ASP A 168 14.40 7.96 -3.19
N PRO A 169 14.32 6.65 -2.86
CA PRO A 169 14.53 6.19 -1.49
C PRO A 169 15.99 6.24 -1.06
N GLY A 170 16.92 6.59 -1.96
CA GLY A 170 18.36 6.50 -1.75
C GLY A 170 18.87 5.06 -1.78
N ALA A 171 20.18 4.93 -1.54
CA ALA A 171 20.79 3.61 -1.39
C ALA A 171 20.26 2.92 -0.13
N GLY A 172 19.90 1.64 -0.24
CA GLY A 172 19.38 0.86 0.88
C GLY A 172 19.55 -0.63 0.70
N GLU A 173 19.53 -1.37 1.82
CA GLU A 173 19.63 -2.84 1.83
C GLU A 173 18.25 -3.51 1.67
N PHE A 174 17.44 -3.02 0.71
CA PHE A 174 16.03 -3.43 0.52
C PHE A 174 15.85 -4.96 0.40
N ALA A 175 16.75 -5.64 -0.31
CA ALA A 175 16.71 -7.10 -0.44
C ALA A 175 16.86 -7.83 0.90
N LYS A 176 17.78 -7.38 1.78
CA LYS A 176 17.95 -7.94 3.12
C LYS A 176 16.74 -7.64 4.00
N LEU A 177 16.20 -6.42 3.91
CA LEU A 177 14.98 -6.03 4.62
C LEU A 177 13.79 -6.92 4.24
N SER A 178 13.57 -7.17 2.94
CA SER A 178 12.51 -8.08 2.49
C SER A 178 12.65 -9.46 3.11
N GLN A 179 13.85 -10.05 3.02
CA GLN A 179 14.12 -11.37 3.59
C GLN A 179 13.93 -11.38 5.11
N ALA A 180 14.34 -10.32 5.82
CA ALA A 180 14.13 -10.19 7.25
C ALA A 180 12.64 -10.24 7.60
N PHE A 181 11.81 -9.44 6.92
CA PHE A 181 10.35 -9.40 7.15
C PHE A 181 9.66 -10.71 6.77
N GLU A 182 10.03 -11.34 5.67
CA GLU A 182 9.53 -12.67 5.29
C GLU A 182 9.82 -13.72 6.38
N ARG A 183 11.05 -13.72 6.93
CA ARG A 183 11.45 -14.63 8.00
C ARG A 183 10.67 -14.37 9.30
N MET A 184 10.48 -13.10 9.65
CA MET A 184 9.68 -12.73 10.82
C MET A 184 8.21 -13.12 10.64
N ALA A 185 7.62 -12.85 9.48
CA ALA A 185 6.24 -13.22 9.15
C ALA A 185 6.04 -14.74 9.25
N TYR A 186 6.98 -15.52 8.70
CA TYR A 186 7.00 -16.97 8.83
C TYR A 186 7.06 -17.41 10.30
N GLY A 187 7.93 -16.80 11.11
CA GLY A 187 8.03 -17.09 12.55
C GLY A 187 6.69 -16.87 13.29
N LEU A 188 6.02 -15.75 13.05
CA LEU A 188 4.71 -15.45 13.65
C LEU A 188 3.63 -16.45 13.24
N ARG A 189 3.61 -16.86 11.96
CA ARG A 189 2.69 -17.90 11.48
C ARG A 189 2.92 -19.25 12.14
N GLN A 190 4.17 -19.62 12.43
CA GLN A 190 4.45 -20.85 13.15
C GLN A 190 3.85 -20.85 14.55
N VAL A 191 3.93 -19.73 15.28
CA VAL A 191 3.30 -19.58 16.60
C VAL A 191 1.78 -19.66 16.47
N LEU A 192 1.21 -18.89 15.54
CA LEU A 192 -0.23 -18.84 15.27
C LEU A 192 -0.79 -20.23 14.94
N ASP A 193 -0.17 -20.95 14.01
CA ASP A 193 -0.59 -22.30 13.62
C ASP A 193 -0.38 -23.31 14.76
N GLY A 194 0.70 -23.16 15.53
CA GLY A 194 0.96 -23.97 16.71
C GLY A 194 -0.14 -23.84 17.76
N LEU A 195 -0.61 -22.62 18.02
CA LEU A 195 -1.74 -22.36 18.91
C LEU A 195 -3.05 -22.93 18.35
N ARG A 196 -3.39 -22.64 17.10
CA ARG A 196 -4.62 -23.12 16.45
C ARG A 196 -4.73 -24.65 16.42
N ARG A 197 -3.60 -25.34 16.27
CA ARG A 197 -3.54 -26.81 16.25
C ARG A 197 -3.38 -27.44 17.64
N GLY A 198 -3.29 -26.62 18.70
CA GLY A 198 -3.06 -27.09 20.07
C GLY A 198 -1.66 -27.67 20.33
N GLN A 199 -0.72 -27.48 19.40
CA GLN A 199 0.69 -27.86 19.59
C GLN A 199 1.38 -26.96 20.62
N LEU A 200 0.96 -25.70 20.66
CA LEU A 200 1.27 -24.75 21.72
C LEU A 200 0.01 -24.58 22.58
N SER A 201 0.13 -24.77 23.89
CA SER A 201 -1.03 -24.78 24.79
C SER A 201 -1.40 -23.37 25.24
N ALA A 202 -2.55 -22.87 24.78
CA ALA A 202 -3.11 -21.61 25.25
C ALA A 202 -3.36 -21.62 26.77
N ALA A 203 -3.75 -22.76 27.35
CA ALA A 203 -3.93 -22.89 28.81
C ALA A 203 -2.61 -22.69 29.58
N ARG A 204 -1.52 -23.27 29.07
CA ARG A 204 -0.17 -23.08 29.63
C ARG A 204 0.25 -21.61 29.58
N PHE A 205 0.02 -20.94 28.45
CA PHE A 205 0.38 -19.53 28.31
C PHE A 205 -0.52 -18.57 29.09
N ARG A 206 -1.77 -18.97 29.43
CA ARG A 206 -2.59 -18.22 30.39
C ARG A 206 -1.99 -18.21 31.79
N GLU A 207 -1.39 -19.33 32.20
CA GLU A 207 -0.74 -19.46 33.50
C GLU A 207 0.64 -18.79 33.54
N ASN A 208 1.37 -18.81 32.42
CA ASN A 208 2.68 -18.18 32.29
C ASN A 208 2.85 -17.44 30.94
N PRO A 209 2.41 -16.17 30.84
CA PRO A 209 2.48 -15.38 29.61
C PRO A 209 3.89 -15.17 29.05
N GLU A 210 4.91 -15.11 29.91
CA GLU A 210 6.31 -14.88 29.51
C GLU A 210 6.82 -15.97 28.55
N GLU A 211 6.34 -17.21 28.69
CA GLU A 211 6.72 -18.30 27.79
C GLU A 211 6.24 -18.08 26.35
N LEU A 212 5.08 -17.44 26.18
CA LEU A 212 4.61 -17.07 24.83
C LEU A 212 5.44 -15.92 24.26
N ILE A 213 5.78 -14.93 25.08
CA ILE A 213 6.63 -13.80 24.67
C ILE A 213 8.01 -14.32 24.23
N ASP A 214 8.59 -15.24 24.99
CA ASP A 214 9.85 -15.91 24.64
C ASP A 214 9.73 -16.72 23.36
N GLU A 215 8.67 -17.51 23.19
CA GLU A 215 8.45 -18.28 21.95
C GLU A 215 8.35 -17.36 20.74
N VAL A 216 7.58 -16.27 20.80
CA VAL A 216 7.49 -15.27 19.73
C VAL A 216 8.87 -14.68 19.44
N ARG A 217 9.61 -14.28 20.47
CA ARG A 217 10.96 -13.70 20.32
C ARG A 217 11.93 -14.66 19.63
N ILE A 218 11.93 -15.94 20.04
CA ILE A 218 12.76 -16.99 19.43
C ILE A 218 12.42 -17.15 17.95
N ARG A 219 11.13 -17.09 17.59
CA ARG A 219 10.66 -17.25 16.19
C ARG A 219 10.96 -16.04 15.32
N LEU A 220 11.00 -14.85 15.90
CA LEU A 220 11.39 -13.62 15.20
C LEU A 220 12.90 -13.50 15.00
N LEU A 221 13.71 -14.07 15.91
CA LEU A 221 15.16 -13.92 15.95
C LEU A 221 15.88 -14.18 14.60
N PRO A 222 15.54 -15.20 13.80
CA PRO A 222 16.16 -15.42 12.50
C PRO A 222 16.01 -14.23 11.54
N GLY A 223 14.85 -13.57 11.54
CA GLY A 223 14.61 -12.39 10.71
C GLY A 223 15.22 -11.13 11.31
N VAL A 224 15.16 -10.96 12.63
CA VAL A 224 15.80 -9.84 13.33
C VAL A 224 17.31 -9.80 13.07
N LYS A 225 17.98 -10.96 13.01
CA LYS A 225 19.41 -11.07 12.68
C LYS A 225 19.78 -10.62 11.26
N LEU A 226 18.80 -10.52 10.36
CA LEU A 226 18.99 -10.05 8.99
C LEU A 226 18.74 -8.54 8.83
N LEU A 227 18.16 -7.89 9.84
CA LEU A 227 17.96 -6.45 9.80
C LEU A 227 19.32 -5.74 9.74
N PRO A 228 19.46 -4.68 8.93
CA PRO A 228 20.66 -3.86 8.94
C PRO A 228 20.87 -3.34 10.37
N GLN A 229 22.10 -3.42 10.86
CA GLN A 229 22.43 -2.73 12.09
C GLN A 229 22.28 -1.23 11.81
N GLY A 230 21.55 -0.53 12.67
CA GLY A 230 21.40 0.91 12.54
C GLY A 230 22.78 1.57 12.46
N PRO A 231 22.87 2.80 11.93
CA PRO A 231 24.11 3.56 12.07
C PRO A 231 24.51 3.53 13.54
N ASP A 232 25.74 3.12 13.83
CA ASP A 232 26.30 3.21 15.18
C ASP A 232 26.00 4.62 15.68
N ALA A 233 25.36 4.73 16.85
CA ALA A 233 25.00 6.03 17.40
C ALA A 233 26.31 6.79 17.70
N GLU A 234 26.72 7.66 16.79
CA GLU A 234 27.79 8.65 17.00
C GLU A 234 27.36 9.74 17.98
#